data_AF-A0A6I5C886-F1
#
_entry.id   AF-A0A6I5C886-F1
#
_cell.length_a   1.000
_cell.length_b   1.000
_cell.length_c   1.000
_cell.angle_alpha   90.00
_cell.angle_beta   90.00
_cell.angle_gamma   90.00
#
_symmetry.space_group_name_H-M   'P 1'
#
loop_
_entity.id
_entity.type
_entity.pdbx_description
1 polymer ?
#
loop_
_entity_poly.entity_id
_entity_poly.type
_entity_poly.pdbx_seq_one_letter_code
_entity_poly.pdbx_strand_id
1 'polypeptide(L)'
;KPHCPECGRPISRQSPQAIVDRVLELPEGSRFQVLSPLVRERKGEFVDLFADLQTKGYSRARVDGETVQLSSPPTLKKQEKHTIEVVVDRLTVKDSAKRRLTDSVETALGLSGGMVVLDFVDLPEDDPERERMYSEHLYCAHDDLSFEELEPRSFSFNSPFGACPECTGIGTRMEVDPELIVPDQDKSLDEGAIHPWSHGHTKDYFGRLVGALADALGFRTDIPFAGLPQRAKKALLYGHKTQIEVRYRNRYGRERVYTTPFEG
;
A
#
# COMPACT_ATOMS: atom_id res chain seq x y z
N LYS A 1 -2.50 -22.26 2.30
CA LYS A 1 -3.10 -21.54 1.15
C LYS A 1 -2.73 -20.08 1.29
N PRO A 2 -2.39 -19.38 0.20
CA PRO A 2 -2.08 -17.97 0.28
C PRO A 2 -3.35 -17.14 0.54
N HIS A 3 -3.19 -16.04 1.26
CA HIS A 3 -4.27 -15.13 1.63
C HIS A 3 -3.85 -13.69 1.31
N CYS A 4 -4.83 -12.83 1.05
CA CYS A 4 -4.59 -11.40 0.91
C CYS A 4 -4.09 -10.81 2.25
N PRO A 5 -3.02 -10.01 2.28
CA PRO A 5 -2.54 -9.35 3.48
C PRO A 5 -3.48 -8.25 4.01
N GLU A 6 -4.36 -7.70 3.16
CA GLU A 6 -5.32 -6.66 3.57
C GLU A 6 -6.63 -7.27 4.11
N CYS A 7 -7.39 -8.01 3.30
CA CYS A 7 -8.67 -8.58 3.75
C CYS A 7 -8.59 -10.01 4.34
N GLY A 8 -7.46 -10.70 4.25
CA GLY A 8 -7.29 -12.07 4.77
C GLY A 8 -7.99 -13.17 3.95
N ARG A 9 -8.67 -12.85 2.85
CA ARG A 9 -9.37 -13.85 2.01
C ARG A 9 -8.39 -14.75 1.26
N PRO A 10 -8.73 -16.03 1.01
CA PRO A 10 -7.90 -16.93 0.21
C PRO A 10 -7.71 -16.40 -1.21
N ILE A 11 -6.46 -16.37 -1.69
CA ILE A 11 -6.14 -16.10 -3.09
C ILE A 11 -5.74 -17.40 -3.78
N SER A 12 -6.12 -17.57 -5.05
CA SER A 12 -5.77 -18.77 -5.81
C SER A 12 -5.64 -18.47 -7.29
N ARG A 13 -4.57 -18.97 -7.90
CA ARG A 13 -4.43 -19.07 -9.35
C ARG A 13 -5.25 -20.25 -9.86
N GLN A 14 -5.99 -20.05 -10.95
CA GLN A 14 -6.77 -21.10 -11.61
C GLN A 14 -6.56 -21.01 -13.11
N SER A 15 -6.25 -22.14 -13.77
CA SER A 15 -6.20 -22.19 -15.23
C SER A 15 -7.62 -22.10 -15.81
N PRO A 16 -7.78 -21.64 -17.06
CA PRO A 16 -9.07 -21.67 -17.76
C PRO A 16 -9.75 -23.02 -17.64
N GLN A 17 -9.00 -24.11 -17.84
CA GLN A 17 -9.51 -25.47 -17.76
C GLN A 17 -10.01 -25.82 -16.35
N ALA A 18 -9.30 -25.43 -15.28
CA ALA A 18 -9.72 -25.67 -13.92
C ALA A 18 -11.00 -24.89 -13.55
N ILE A 19 -11.16 -23.68 -14.08
CA ILE A 19 -12.39 -22.88 -13.93
C ILE A 19 -13.55 -23.62 -14.61
N VAL A 20 -13.36 -24.07 -15.85
CA VAL A 20 -14.36 -24.82 -16.62
C VAL A 20 -14.77 -26.09 -15.89
N ASP A 21 -13.82 -26.89 -15.42
CA ASP A 21 -14.11 -28.15 -14.74
C ASP A 21 -14.90 -27.90 -13.44
N ARG A 22 -14.57 -26.87 -12.66
CA ARG A 22 -15.35 -26.45 -11.48
C ARG A 22 -16.78 -26.04 -11.79
N VAL A 23 -17.00 -25.35 -12.90
CA VAL A 23 -18.35 -24.92 -13.31
C VAL A 23 -19.19 -26.12 -13.74
N LEU A 24 -18.57 -27.13 -14.36
CA LEU A 24 -19.24 -28.37 -14.76
C LEU A 24 -19.59 -29.28 -13.57
N GLU A 25 -18.97 -29.09 -12.40
CA GLU A 25 -19.35 -29.78 -11.15
C GLU A 25 -20.66 -29.25 -10.54
N LEU A 26 -21.18 -28.12 -11.03
CA LEU A 26 -22.41 -27.51 -10.53
C LEU A 26 -23.66 -28.24 -11.03
N PRO A 27 -24.83 -28.05 -10.38
CA PRO A 27 -26.07 -28.68 -10.80
C PRO A 27 -26.39 -28.40 -12.26
N GLU A 28 -26.70 -29.45 -13.02
CA GLU A 28 -27.08 -29.33 -14.42
C GLU A 28 -28.31 -28.42 -14.56
N GLY A 29 -28.27 -27.53 -15.55
CA GLY A 29 -29.33 -26.55 -15.78
C GLY A 29 -29.12 -25.19 -15.10
N SER A 30 -28.10 -25.04 -14.24
CA SER A 30 -27.73 -23.74 -13.65
C SER A 30 -27.35 -22.74 -14.75
N ARG A 31 -27.95 -21.55 -14.73
CA ARG A 31 -27.72 -20.48 -15.71
C ARG A 31 -26.80 -19.42 -15.13
N PHE A 32 -25.87 -18.97 -15.95
CA PHE A 32 -24.92 -17.94 -15.56
C PHE A 32 -24.47 -17.10 -16.74
N GLN A 33 -23.94 -15.92 -16.43
CA GLN A 33 -23.27 -15.05 -17.38
C GLN A 33 -21.77 -15.11 -17.15
N VAL A 34 -20.99 -15.14 -18.23
CA VAL A 34 -19.55 -15.00 -18.19
C VAL A 34 -19.24 -13.52 -18.39
N LEU A 35 -18.67 -12.90 -17.35
CA LEU A 35 -18.35 -11.49 -17.31
C LEU A 35 -16.82 -11.30 -17.28
N SER A 36 -16.33 -10.31 -18.01
CA SER A 36 -14.92 -9.90 -17.96
C SER A 36 -14.83 -8.52 -17.32
N PRO A 37 -14.24 -8.40 -16.10
CA PRO A 37 -14.14 -7.13 -15.40
C PRO A 37 -13.00 -6.28 -15.95
N LEU A 38 -13.34 -5.17 -16.62
CA LEU A 38 -12.38 -4.28 -17.28
C LEU A 38 -12.00 -3.08 -16.40
N VAL A 39 -12.95 -2.63 -15.58
CA VAL A 39 -12.78 -1.50 -14.67
C VAL A 39 -13.41 -1.87 -13.33
N ARG A 40 -12.74 -1.55 -12.23
CA ARG A 40 -13.18 -1.92 -10.89
C ARG A 40 -12.91 -0.79 -9.91
N GLU A 41 -13.95 -0.17 -9.37
CA GLU A 41 -13.85 0.94 -8.42
C GLU A 41 -12.90 2.10 -8.84
N ARG A 42 -12.79 2.37 -10.15
CA ARG A 42 -11.92 3.44 -10.66
C ARG A 42 -12.73 4.65 -11.10
N LYS A 43 -12.16 5.83 -10.89
CA LYS A 43 -12.77 7.10 -11.33
C LYS A 43 -12.53 7.33 -12.81
N GLY A 44 -13.58 7.69 -13.56
CA GLY A 44 -13.48 7.98 -14.99
C GLY A 44 -14.82 7.95 -15.72
N GLU A 45 -14.85 8.49 -16.94
CA GLU A 45 -16.06 8.51 -17.78
C GLU A 45 -16.12 7.31 -18.76
N PHE A 46 -14.97 6.68 -19.03
CA PHE A 46 -14.82 5.44 -19.81
C PHE A 46 -15.49 5.43 -21.21
N VAL A 47 -15.68 6.61 -21.83
CA VAL A 47 -16.28 6.75 -23.17
C VAL A 47 -15.51 5.95 -24.23
N ASP A 48 -14.18 6.06 -24.24
CA ASP A 48 -13.33 5.34 -25.19
C ASP A 48 -13.40 3.81 -24.99
N LEU A 49 -13.56 3.36 -23.76
CA LEU A 49 -13.72 1.93 -23.43
C LEU A 49 -15.02 1.38 -24.03
N PHE A 50 -16.13 2.09 -23.86
CA PHE A 50 -17.41 1.67 -24.44
C PHE A 50 -17.36 1.60 -25.97
N ALA A 51 -16.72 2.58 -26.61
CA ALA A 51 -16.53 2.60 -28.07
C ALA A 51 -15.65 1.45 -28.57
N ASP A 52 -14.57 1.13 -27.85
CA ASP A 52 -13.70 -0.01 -28.17
C ASP A 52 -14.45 -1.35 -28.04
N LEU A 53 -15.23 -1.54 -26.97
CA LEU A 53 -16.03 -2.75 -26.78
C LEU A 53 -17.09 -2.93 -27.87
N GLN A 54 -17.75 -1.85 -28.28
CA GLN A 54 -18.70 -1.88 -29.39
C GLN A 54 -18.01 -2.23 -30.72
N THR A 55 -16.82 -1.68 -30.96
CA THR A 55 -16.00 -1.97 -32.15
C THR A 55 -15.55 -3.44 -32.18
N LYS A 56 -15.26 -4.02 -31.02
CA LYS A 56 -14.96 -5.46 -30.85
C LYS A 56 -16.20 -6.37 -30.96
N GLY A 57 -17.39 -5.80 -31.11
CA GLY A 57 -18.63 -6.54 -31.36
C GLY A 57 -19.39 -6.96 -30.10
N TYR A 58 -19.00 -6.47 -28.91
CA TYR A 58 -19.77 -6.73 -27.70
C TYR A 58 -21.07 -5.91 -27.70
N SER A 59 -22.15 -6.52 -27.22
CA SER A 59 -23.48 -5.89 -27.22
C SER A 59 -23.91 -5.36 -25.86
N ARG A 60 -23.38 -5.93 -24.77
CA ARG A 60 -23.81 -5.66 -23.40
C ARG A 60 -22.63 -5.56 -22.45
N ALA A 61 -22.76 -4.69 -21.46
CA ALA A 61 -21.87 -4.61 -20.32
C ALA A 61 -22.70 -4.41 -19.05
N ARG A 62 -22.13 -4.77 -17.90
CA ARG A 62 -22.64 -4.45 -16.58
C ARG A 62 -21.84 -3.26 -16.06
N VAL A 63 -22.54 -2.19 -15.70
CA VAL A 63 -21.96 -0.94 -15.22
C VAL A 63 -22.59 -0.63 -13.87
N ASP A 64 -21.77 -0.58 -12.82
CA ASP A 64 -22.21 -0.37 -11.44
C ASP A 64 -23.35 -1.31 -11.00
N GLY A 65 -23.29 -2.56 -11.46
CA GLY A 65 -24.28 -3.60 -11.17
C GLY A 65 -25.45 -3.67 -12.18
N GLU A 66 -25.67 -2.64 -12.99
CA GLU A 66 -26.77 -2.60 -13.96
C GLU A 66 -26.32 -3.07 -15.36
N THR A 67 -27.09 -3.97 -15.97
CA THR A 67 -26.80 -4.42 -17.34
C THR A 67 -27.30 -3.41 -18.37
N VAL A 68 -26.39 -2.86 -19.16
CA VAL A 68 -26.66 -1.85 -20.20
C VAL A 68 -26.34 -2.37 -21.60
N GLN A 69 -26.94 -1.78 -22.63
CA GLN A 69 -26.57 -2.04 -24.03
C GLN A 69 -25.43 -1.11 -24.44
N LEU A 70 -24.38 -1.67 -25.06
CA LEU A 70 -23.23 -0.91 -25.53
C LEU A 70 -23.56 -0.01 -26.74
N SER A 71 -24.69 -0.21 -27.42
CA SER A 71 -25.22 0.70 -28.43
C SER A 71 -25.71 2.04 -27.86
N SER A 72 -26.01 2.07 -26.56
CA SER A 72 -26.48 3.25 -25.84
C SER A 72 -25.89 3.25 -24.43
N PRO A 73 -24.55 3.44 -24.29
CA PRO A 73 -23.89 3.36 -23.00
C PRO A 73 -24.30 4.54 -22.09
N PRO A 74 -24.33 4.33 -20.76
CA PRO A 74 -24.62 5.40 -19.81
C PRO A 74 -23.48 6.44 -19.80
N THR A 75 -23.82 7.70 -19.51
CA THR A 75 -22.81 8.72 -19.26
C THR A 75 -22.34 8.64 -17.81
N LEU A 76 -21.08 8.25 -17.61
CA LEU A 76 -20.47 8.11 -16.30
C LEU A 76 -19.83 9.41 -15.82
N LYS A 77 -19.78 9.63 -14.51
CA LYS A 77 -19.24 10.86 -13.93
C LYS A 77 -17.76 10.67 -13.62
N LYS A 78 -16.91 11.52 -14.18
CA LYS A 78 -15.44 11.46 -14.01
C LYS A 78 -14.93 11.36 -12.56
N GLN A 79 -15.68 11.90 -11.60
CA GLN A 79 -15.27 12.03 -10.20
C GLN A 79 -15.73 10.86 -9.31
N GLU A 80 -16.66 10.05 -9.80
CA GLU A 80 -17.22 8.90 -9.09
C GLU A 80 -16.48 7.61 -9.50
N LYS A 81 -16.42 6.66 -8.57
CA LYS A 81 -15.82 5.35 -8.85
C LYS A 81 -16.85 4.50 -9.58
N HIS A 82 -16.42 3.81 -10.63
CA HIS A 82 -17.26 2.94 -11.43
C HIS A 82 -16.65 1.54 -11.58
N THR A 83 -17.51 0.55 -11.76
CA THR A 83 -17.17 -0.84 -12.09
C THR A 83 -17.82 -1.21 -13.41
N ILE A 84 -17.03 -1.69 -14.37
CA ILE A 84 -17.46 -2.01 -15.74
C ILE A 84 -16.99 -3.42 -16.09
N GLU A 85 -17.94 -4.27 -16.44
CA GLU A 85 -17.71 -5.67 -16.77
C GLU A 85 -18.42 -6.01 -18.08
N VAL A 86 -17.71 -6.49 -19.09
CA VAL A 86 -18.35 -6.83 -20.37
C VAL A 86 -18.99 -8.22 -20.28
N VAL A 87 -20.21 -8.36 -20.82
CA VAL A 87 -20.89 -9.66 -20.90
C VAL A 87 -20.33 -10.41 -22.10
N VAL A 88 -19.56 -11.46 -21.86
CA VAL A 88 -18.90 -12.26 -22.90
C VAL A 88 -19.85 -13.32 -23.45
N ASP A 89 -20.48 -14.09 -22.58
CA ASP A 89 -21.46 -15.11 -22.98
C ASP A 89 -22.50 -15.35 -21.88
N ARG A 90 -23.58 -16.05 -22.25
CA ARG A 90 -24.63 -16.51 -21.33
C ARG A 90 -24.84 -17.99 -21.56
N LEU A 91 -24.59 -18.77 -20.52
CA LEU A 91 -24.48 -20.21 -20.62
C LEU A 91 -25.36 -20.90 -19.58
N THR A 92 -25.55 -22.18 -19.80
CA THR A 92 -26.23 -23.08 -18.88
C THR A 92 -25.32 -24.28 -18.66
N VAL A 93 -25.15 -24.71 -17.42
CA VAL A 93 -24.30 -25.86 -17.06
C VAL A 93 -24.88 -27.11 -17.71
N LYS A 94 -24.16 -27.65 -18.69
CA LYS A 94 -24.42 -28.88 -19.43
C LYS A 94 -23.10 -29.42 -19.98
N ASP A 95 -22.93 -30.74 -20.04
CA ASP A 95 -21.71 -31.36 -20.61
C ASP A 95 -21.45 -30.92 -22.06
N SER A 96 -22.52 -30.80 -22.86
CA SER A 96 -22.42 -30.34 -24.25
C SER A 96 -21.91 -28.90 -24.38
N ALA A 97 -22.01 -28.09 -23.33
CA ALA A 97 -21.57 -26.69 -23.33
C ALA A 97 -20.08 -26.53 -23.00
N LYS A 98 -19.35 -27.61 -22.64
CA LYS A 98 -17.95 -27.55 -22.22
C LYS A 98 -17.06 -26.73 -23.15
N ARG A 99 -17.07 -27.02 -24.45
CA ARG A 99 -16.24 -26.31 -25.44
C ARG A 99 -16.55 -24.81 -25.49
N ARG A 100 -17.83 -24.45 -25.52
CA ARG A 100 -18.27 -23.05 -25.57
C ARG A 100 -17.94 -22.30 -24.29
N LEU A 101 -18.04 -22.98 -23.14
CA LEU A 101 -17.65 -22.44 -21.85
C LEU A 101 -16.14 -22.17 -21.80
N THR A 102 -15.31 -23.10 -22.27
CA THR A 102 -13.86 -22.90 -22.39
C THR A 102 -13.54 -21.67 -23.24
N ASP A 103 -14.10 -21.58 -24.45
CA ASP A 103 -13.87 -20.45 -25.36
C ASP A 103 -14.29 -19.11 -24.72
N SER A 104 -15.41 -19.10 -23.97
CA SER A 104 -15.93 -17.92 -23.28
C SER A 104 -15.06 -17.50 -22.09
N VAL A 105 -14.59 -18.46 -21.30
CA VAL A 105 -13.70 -18.21 -20.16
C VAL A 105 -12.37 -17.67 -20.64
N GLU A 106 -11.76 -18.28 -21.66
CA GLU A 106 -10.51 -17.78 -22.27
C GLU A 106 -10.67 -16.36 -22.82
N THR A 107 -11.78 -16.10 -23.53
CA THR A 107 -12.09 -14.76 -24.03
C THR A 107 -12.22 -13.76 -22.88
N ALA A 108 -12.93 -14.11 -21.81
CA ALA A 108 -13.13 -13.23 -20.67
C ALA A 108 -11.82 -12.92 -19.94
N LEU A 109 -10.98 -13.93 -19.72
CA LEU A 109 -9.66 -13.79 -19.12
C LEU A 109 -8.75 -12.92 -20.00
N GLY A 110 -8.75 -13.12 -21.32
CA GLY A 110 -7.93 -12.33 -22.24
C GLY A 110 -8.28 -10.84 -22.27
N LEU A 111 -9.56 -10.48 -22.11
CA LEU A 111 -10.00 -9.08 -22.14
C LEU A 111 -9.64 -8.29 -20.87
N SER A 112 -9.70 -8.92 -19.70
CA SER A 112 -9.47 -8.28 -18.39
C SER A 112 -8.02 -8.42 -17.89
N GLY A 113 -7.16 -9.14 -18.62
CA GLY A 113 -5.80 -9.44 -18.18
C GLY A 113 -5.74 -10.55 -17.12
N GLY A 114 -6.62 -11.55 -17.22
CA GLY A 114 -6.59 -12.78 -16.43
C GLY A 114 -7.67 -12.88 -15.36
N MET A 115 -8.78 -12.14 -15.46
CA MET A 115 -9.91 -12.21 -14.54
C MET A 115 -11.25 -12.57 -15.22
N VAL A 116 -12.08 -13.34 -14.52
CA VAL A 116 -13.44 -13.65 -14.99
C VAL A 116 -14.39 -13.71 -13.81
N VAL A 117 -15.60 -13.20 -13.99
CA VAL A 117 -16.70 -13.30 -13.02
C VAL A 117 -17.81 -14.12 -13.63
N LEU A 118 -18.30 -15.11 -12.89
CA LEU A 118 -19.48 -15.87 -13.24
C LEU A 118 -20.65 -15.40 -12.37
N ASP A 119 -21.65 -14.80 -13.01
CA ASP A 119 -22.88 -14.33 -12.35
C ASP A 119 -24.00 -15.36 -12.57
N PHE A 120 -24.33 -16.13 -11.53
CA PHE A 120 -25.35 -17.17 -11.53
C PHE A 120 -26.75 -16.55 -11.33
N VAL A 121 -27.40 -16.22 -12.45
CA VAL A 121 -28.70 -15.52 -12.49
C VAL A 121 -29.87 -16.31 -11.89
N ASP A 122 -29.69 -17.61 -11.62
CA ASP A 122 -30.71 -18.43 -10.94
C ASP A 122 -30.68 -18.28 -9.41
N LEU A 123 -29.63 -17.67 -8.85
CA LEU A 123 -29.51 -17.40 -7.42
C LEU A 123 -30.11 -16.02 -7.07
N PRO A 124 -30.63 -15.85 -5.83
CA PRO A 124 -31.07 -14.55 -5.34
C PRO A 124 -29.98 -13.48 -5.42
N GLU A 125 -30.36 -12.21 -5.56
CA GLU A 125 -29.37 -11.13 -5.68
C GLU A 125 -28.44 -11.00 -4.48
N ASP A 126 -28.95 -11.30 -3.28
CA ASP A 126 -28.21 -11.25 -2.02
C ASP A 126 -27.44 -12.54 -1.70
N ASP A 127 -27.44 -13.53 -2.60
CA ASP A 127 -26.75 -14.79 -2.38
C ASP A 127 -25.22 -14.61 -2.53
N PRO A 128 -24.41 -14.95 -1.50
CA PRO A 128 -22.96 -14.79 -1.56
C PRO A 128 -22.28 -15.65 -2.63
N GLU A 129 -22.95 -16.69 -3.12
CA GLU A 129 -22.48 -17.58 -4.18
C GLU A 129 -23.01 -17.20 -5.57
N ARG A 130 -23.83 -16.13 -5.67
CA ARG A 130 -24.32 -15.62 -6.96
C ARG A 130 -23.17 -15.21 -7.87
N GLU A 131 -22.19 -14.50 -7.32
CA GLU A 131 -21.04 -14.06 -8.09
C GLU A 131 -19.79 -14.81 -7.67
N ARG A 132 -19.18 -15.50 -8.63
CA ARG A 132 -17.93 -16.22 -8.41
C ARG A 132 -16.83 -15.64 -9.28
N MET A 133 -15.81 -15.10 -8.64
CA MET A 133 -14.65 -14.53 -9.32
C MET A 133 -13.51 -15.55 -9.40
N TYR A 134 -12.88 -15.62 -10.56
CA TYR A 134 -11.72 -16.44 -10.83
C TYR A 134 -10.60 -15.60 -11.46
N SER A 135 -9.36 -16.01 -11.22
CA SER A 135 -8.17 -15.33 -11.71
C SER A 135 -7.10 -16.33 -12.16
N GLU A 136 -6.45 -16.03 -13.29
CA GLU A 136 -5.24 -16.71 -13.79
C GLU A 136 -3.97 -16.33 -13.01
N HIS A 137 -4.04 -15.25 -12.24
CA HIS A 137 -2.98 -14.75 -11.37
C HIS A 137 -3.32 -14.99 -9.90
N LEU A 138 -2.31 -14.98 -9.03
CA LEU A 138 -2.54 -14.87 -7.58
C LEU A 138 -3.02 -13.45 -7.30
N TYR A 139 -4.32 -13.27 -7.22
CA TYR A 139 -4.92 -11.93 -7.14
C TYR A 139 -6.07 -11.90 -6.13
N CYS A 140 -6.15 -10.81 -5.37
CA CYS A 140 -7.28 -10.53 -4.50
C CYS A 140 -8.30 -9.64 -5.21
N ALA A 141 -9.51 -10.17 -5.37
CA ALA A 141 -10.63 -9.47 -5.95
C ALA A 141 -11.02 -8.18 -5.21
N HIS A 142 -10.94 -8.14 -3.90
CA HIS A 142 -11.53 -7.04 -3.13
C HIS A 142 -10.59 -5.85 -2.99
N ASP A 143 -9.31 -6.13 -2.81
CA ASP A 143 -8.30 -5.13 -2.51
C ASP A 143 -7.46 -4.74 -3.75
N ASP A 144 -7.79 -5.30 -4.92
CA ASP A 144 -7.09 -5.09 -6.21
C ASP A 144 -5.57 -5.38 -6.14
N LEU A 145 -5.18 -6.34 -5.30
CA LEU A 145 -3.79 -6.74 -5.10
C LEU A 145 -3.44 -7.95 -5.96
N SER A 146 -2.47 -7.76 -6.85
CA SER A 146 -1.83 -8.85 -7.60
C SER A 146 -0.53 -9.27 -6.92
N PHE A 147 -0.30 -10.57 -6.86
CA PHE A 147 0.91 -11.17 -6.33
C PHE A 147 1.61 -11.96 -7.44
N GLU A 148 2.93 -11.92 -7.42
CA GLU A 148 3.74 -12.82 -8.23
C GLU A 148 3.53 -14.28 -7.80
N GLU A 149 3.98 -15.20 -8.65
CA GLU A 149 3.93 -16.62 -8.34
C GLU A 149 4.69 -16.93 -7.05
N LEU A 150 4.02 -17.61 -6.12
CA LEU A 150 4.62 -17.98 -4.84
C LEU A 150 5.55 -19.17 -5.03
N GLU A 151 6.81 -18.86 -5.25
CA GLU A 151 7.89 -19.83 -5.31
C GLU A 151 8.59 -19.97 -3.94
N PRO A 152 9.32 -21.07 -3.68
CA PRO A 152 10.08 -21.22 -2.43
C PRO A 152 11.00 -20.04 -2.12
N ARG A 153 11.56 -19.36 -3.14
CA ARG A 153 12.40 -18.17 -2.98
C ARG A 153 11.65 -16.94 -2.47
N SER A 154 10.34 -16.85 -2.70
CA SER A 154 9.48 -15.75 -2.21
C SER A 154 9.28 -15.83 -0.68
N PHE A 155 9.59 -16.97 -0.08
CA PHE A 155 9.56 -17.17 1.39
C PHE A 155 10.95 -17.12 2.03
N SER A 156 12.00 -16.90 1.25
CA SER A 156 13.35 -16.75 1.76
C SER A 156 13.62 -15.28 2.07
N PHE A 157 13.81 -14.95 3.34
CA PHE A 157 14.27 -13.63 3.77
C PHE A 157 15.71 -13.31 3.29
N ASN A 158 16.46 -14.32 2.85
CA ASN A 158 17.78 -14.14 2.22
C ASN A 158 17.69 -13.83 0.71
N SER A 159 16.49 -13.83 0.14
CA SER A 159 16.22 -13.53 -1.26
C SER A 159 15.56 -12.16 -1.38
N PRO A 160 15.94 -11.32 -2.36
CA PRO A 160 15.25 -10.04 -2.59
C PRO A 160 13.73 -10.19 -2.80
N PHE A 161 13.28 -11.35 -3.27
CA PHE A 161 11.86 -11.65 -3.51
C PHE A 161 11.04 -11.91 -2.23
N GLY A 162 11.68 -12.31 -1.14
CA GLY A 162 11.03 -12.59 0.15
C GLY A 162 11.49 -11.70 1.30
N ALA A 163 12.53 -10.89 1.07
CA ALA A 163 13.07 -9.95 2.04
C ALA A 163 12.13 -8.75 2.23
N CYS A 164 11.89 -8.37 3.50
CA CYS A 164 11.22 -7.10 3.80
C CYS A 164 12.04 -5.93 3.22
N PRO A 165 11.43 -4.99 2.47
CA PRO A 165 12.17 -3.91 1.82
C PRO A 165 12.80 -2.92 2.81
N GLU A 166 12.25 -2.80 4.03
CA GLU A 166 12.77 -1.86 5.03
C GLU A 166 14.03 -2.37 5.73
N CYS A 167 14.06 -3.64 6.11
CA CYS A 167 15.19 -4.25 6.82
C CYS A 167 16.00 -5.21 5.95
N THR A 168 15.69 -5.33 4.67
CA THR A 168 16.32 -6.23 3.70
C THR A 168 16.39 -7.69 4.18
N GLY A 169 15.37 -8.14 4.91
CA GLY A 169 15.30 -9.50 5.45
C GLY A 169 16.11 -9.74 6.74
N ILE A 170 16.75 -8.72 7.31
CA ILE A 170 17.51 -8.83 8.57
C ILE A 170 16.55 -9.02 9.77
N GLY A 171 15.34 -8.46 9.68
CA GLY A 171 14.34 -8.50 10.76
C GLY A 171 14.58 -7.49 11.88
N THR A 172 15.66 -6.70 11.81
CA THR A 172 15.96 -5.63 12.76
C THR A 172 16.43 -4.38 12.02
N ARG A 173 16.31 -3.22 12.67
CA ARG A 173 16.84 -1.94 12.21
C ARG A 173 17.68 -1.33 13.32
N MET A 174 18.83 -0.78 12.97
CA MET A 174 19.63 -0.01 13.92
C MET A 174 19.00 1.38 14.07
N GLU A 175 18.57 1.68 15.29
CA GLU A 175 18.05 2.99 15.68
C GLU A 175 18.84 3.49 16.88
N VAL A 176 18.91 4.82 17.02
CA VAL A 176 19.62 5.42 18.15
C VAL A 176 18.70 5.41 19.36
N ASP A 177 19.15 4.78 20.44
CA ASP A 177 18.41 4.71 21.70
C ASP A 177 18.60 6.01 22.52
N PRO A 178 17.53 6.78 22.80
CA PRO A 178 17.61 7.97 23.64
C PRO A 178 18.17 7.71 25.04
N GLU A 179 17.97 6.51 25.60
CA GLU A 179 18.48 6.16 26.93
C GLU A 179 20.01 6.00 26.94
N LEU A 180 20.59 5.57 25.81
CA LEU A 180 22.04 5.53 25.64
C LEU A 180 22.64 6.91 25.36
N ILE A 181 21.86 7.85 24.80
CA ILE A 181 22.28 9.24 24.60
C ILE A 181 22.35 9.98 25.93
N VAL A 182 21.38 9.75 26.83
CA VAL A 182 21.31 10.38 28.15
C VAL A 182 21.28 9.30 29.24
N PRO A 183 22.43 8.67 29.54
CA PRO A 183 22.51 7.54 30.47
C PRO A 183 22.23 7.94 31.92
N ASP A 184 22.48 9.21 32.27
CA ASP A 184 22.30 9.76 33.61
C ASP A 184 21.43 11.01 33.52
N GLN A 185 20.15 10.86 33.87
CA GLN A 185 19.16 11.94 33.77
C GLN A 185 19.23 12.94 34.94
N ASP A 186 20.00 12.62 35.98
CA ASP A 186 20.17 13.50 37.15
C ASP A 186 21.26 14.54 36.90
N LYS A 187 22.11 14.34 35.90
CA LYS A 187 23.08 15.34 35.44
C LYS A 187 22.41 16.47 34.67
N SER A 188 22.98 17.66 34.81
CA SER A 188 22.64 18.81 33.99
C SER A 188 23.30 18.76 32.60
N LEU A 189 22.88 19.63 31.69
CA LEU A 189 23.50 19.73 30.36
C LEU A 189 24.95 20.22 30.47
N ASP A 190 25.23 21.09 31.44
CA ASP A 190 26.58 21.64 31.69
C ASP A 190 27.54 20.57 32.27
N GLU A 191 27.00 19.62 33.03
CA GLU A 191 27.72 18.43 33.53
C GLU A 191 27.84 17.31 32.49
N GLY A 192 27.25 17.48 31.31
CA GLY A 192 27.36 16.54 30.22
C GLY A 192 26.33 15.41 30.23
N ALA A 193 25.06 15.70 30.58
CA ALA A 193 23.96 14.74 30.49
C ALA A 193 23.83 14.09 29.11
N ILE A 194 24.09 14.82 28.02
CA ILE A 194 24.12 14.27 26.66
C ILE A 194 25.51 13.67 26.40
N HIS A 195 25.60 12.34 26.53
CA HIS A 195 26.86 11.62 26.55
C HIS A 195 27.71 11.83 25.28
N PRO A 196 27.18 11.76 24.05
CA PRO A 196 27.97 11.99 22.82
C PRO A 196 28.60 13.39 22.71
N TRP A 197 28.07 14.38 23.42
CA TRP A 197 28.52 15.77 23.36
C TRP A 197 29.34 16.19 24.58
N SER A 198 29.46 15.31 25.57
CA SER A 198 30.07 15.64 26.87
C SER A 198 31.60 15.49 26.92
N HIS A 199 32.22 14.86 25.90
CA HIS A 199 33.64 14.50 25.90
C HIS A 199 34.41 15.03 24.68
N GLY A 200 35.72 15.18 24.83
CA GLY A 200 36.66 15.46 23.74
C GLY A 200 36.60 16.89 23.19
N HIS A 201 37.15 17.08 21.98
CA HIS A 201 37.25 18.38 21.32
C HIS A 201 35.91 18.95 20.83
N THR A 202 34.85 18.14 20.82
CA THR A 202 33.50 18.52 20.39
C THR A 202 32.67 19.16 21.49
N LYS A 203 33.06 18.99 22.77
CA LYS A 203 32.33 19.52 23.94
C LYS A 203 32.06 21.01 23.83
N ASP A 204 33.08 21.81 23.53
CA ASP A 204 32.95 23.27 23.44
C ASP A 204 32.05 23.71 22.27
N TYR A 205 32.05 22.93 21.19
CA TYR A 205 31.22 23.22 20.03
C TYR A 205 29.73 22.97 20.33
N PHE A 206 29.40 21.78 20.84
CA PHE A 206 28.01 21.44 21.19
C PHE A 206 27.50 22.23 22.40
N GLY A 207 28.37 22.56 23.37
CA GLY A 207 28.00 23.44 24.49
C GLY A 207 27.52 24.82 24.01
N ARG A 208 28.16 25.40 22.98
CA ARG A 208 27.69 26.67 22.39
C ARG A 208 26.36 26.53 21.67
N LEU A 209 26.12 25.42 20.97
CA LEU A 209 24.86 25.15 20.29
C LEU A 209 23.71 24.95 21.29
N VAL A 210 23.94 24.15 22.33
CA VAL A 210 22.97 23.90 23.40
C VAL A 210 22.67 25.17 24.18
N GLY A 211 23.69 25.99 24.48
CA GLY A 211 23.51 27.30 25.11
C GLY A 211 22.67 28.24 24.26
N ALA A 212 22.97 28.36 22.97
CA ALA A 212 22.18 29.20 22.05
C ALA A 212 20.73 28.70 21.89
N LEU A 213 20.52 27.38 21.93
CA LEU A 213 19.17 26.79 21.95
C LEU A 213 18.44 27.07 23.26
N ALA A 214 19.14 27.00 24.39
CA ALA A 214 18.61 27.31 25.72
C ALA A 214 18.16 28.76 25.84
N ASP A 215 18.95 29.70 25.31
CA ASP A 215 18.60 31.11 25.23
C ASP A 215 17.38 31.36 24.32
N ALA A 216 17.35 30.71 23.14
CA ALA A 216 16.27 30.90 22.17
C ALA A 216 14.93 30.30 22.62
N LEU A 217 14.95 29.16 23.34
CA LEU A 217 13.75 28.49 23.83
C LEU A 217 13.42 28.86 25.30
N GLY A 218 14.33 29.52 26.02
CA GLY A 218 14.15 29.89 27.43
C GLY A 218 14.08 28.67 28.35
N PHE A 219 15.12 27.85 28.37
CA PHE A 219 15.29 26.80 29.37
C PHE A 219 16.68 26.88 30.02
N ARG A 220 16.83 26.24 31.18
CA ARG A 220 18.06 26.25 31.97
C ARG A 220 18.95 25.06 31.62
N THR A 221 20.27 25.28 31.52
CA THR A 221 21.26 24.21 31.24
C THR A 221 21.84 23.59 32.50
N ASP A 222 21.68 24.26 33.64
CA ASP A 222 22.28 23.95 34.94
C ASP A 222 21.34 23.15 35.87
N ILE A 223 20.20 22.68 35.35
CA ILE A 223 19.28 21.80 36.06
C ILE A 223 19.38 20.36 35.53
N PRO A 224 19.05 19.34 36.34
CA PRO A 224 19.02 17.95 35.89
C PRO A 224 18.22 17.77 34.61
N PHE A 225 18.71 16.92 33.70
CA PHE A 225 18.03 16.64 32.43
C PHE A 225 16.58 16.17 32.67
N ALA A 226 16.35 15.35 33.69
CA ALA A 226 15.01 14.91 34.11
C ALA A 226 14.06 16.09 34.37
N GLY A 227 14.55 17.20 34.93
CA GLY A 227 13.80 18.41 35.24
C GLY A 227 13.56 19.36 34.06
N LEU A 228 14.16 19.10 32.89
CA LEU A 228 13.95 19.93 31.71
C LEU A 228 12.50 19.83 31.18
N PRO A 229 11.92 20.93 30.69
CA PRO A 229 10.63 20.89 30.01
C PRO A 229 10.63 19.92 28.82
N GLN A 230 9.52 19.22 28.60
CA GLN A 230 9.43 18.23 27.50
C GLN A 230 9.72 18.83 26.12
N ARG A 231 9.38 20.11 25.91
CA ARG A 231 9.72 20.85 24.69
C ARG A 231 11.23 20.98 24.47
N ALA A 232 12.00 21.19 25.55
CA ALA A 232 13.45 21.30 25.49
C ALA A 232 14.08 19.93 25.24
N LYS A 233 13.64 18.89 25.95
CA LYS A 233 14.09 17.50 25.70
C LYS A 233 13.87 17.08 24.24
N LYS A 234 12.68 17.37 23.69
CA LYS A 234 12.36 17.06 22.29
C LYS A 234 13.22 17.86 21.31
N ALA A 235 13.43 19.15 21.57
CA ALA A 235 14.28 19.99 20.74
C ALA A 235 15.75 19.52 20.74
N LEU A 236 16.24 19.04 21.88
CA LEU A 236 17.60 18.53 22.03
C LEU A 236 17.82 17.19 21.31
N LEU A 237 16.84 16.28 21.33
CA LEU A 237 16.99 14.92 20.77
C LEU A 237 16.56 14.79 19.30
N TYR A 238 15.62 15.61 18.84
CA TYR A 238 15.01 15.48 17.51
C TYR A 238 15.13 16.75 16.66
N GLY A 239 15.87 17.74 17.15
CA GLY A 239 16.03 19.02 16.50
C GLY A 239 14.84 19.98 16.70
N HIS A 240 15.06 21.23 16.33
CA HIS A 240 14.06 22.28 16.33
C HIS A 240 14.30 23.28 15.21
N LYS A 241 13.23 23.72 14.54
CA LYS A 241 13.29 24.69 13.42
C LYS A 241 13.72 26.11 13.84
N THR A 242 13.97 26.34 15.12
CA THR A 242 14.41 27.65 15.62
C THR A 242 15.81 27.95 15.11
N GLN A 243 15.96 29.11 14.51
CA GLN A 243 17.26 29.65 14.14
C GLN A 243 17.97 30.11 15.41
N ILE A 244 19.08 29.45 15.75
CA ILE A 244 19.92 29.79 16.89
C ILE A 244 21.12 30.60 16.41
N GLU A 245 21.44 31.67 17.14
CA GLU A 245 22.62 32.49 16.89
C GLU A 245 23.79 31.98 17.72
N VAL A 246 24.81 31.42 17.05
CA VAL A 246 25.97 30.82 17.71
C VAL A 246 27.15 31.78 17.60
N ARG A 247 27.72 32.13 18.75
CA ARG A 247 28.89 33.00 18.84
C ARG A 247 30.12 32.20 19.22
N TYR A 248 31.23 32.43 18.51
CA TYR A 248 32.50 31.80 18.85
C TYR A 248 33.69 32.71 18.54
N ARG A 249 34.78 32.51 19.29
CA ARG A 249 36.05 33.17 19.04
C ARG A 249 36.93 32.30 18.17
N ASN A 250 37.42 32.84 17.06
CA ASN A 250 38.31 32.12 16.17
C ASN A 250 39.77 32.12 16.68
N ARG A 251 40.64 31.33 16.04
CA ARG A 251 42.08 31.25 16.36
C ARG A 251 42.84 32.58 16.26
N TYR A 252 42.28 33.57 15.58
CA TYR A 252 42.85 34.92 15.41
C TYR A 252 42.26 35.94 16.41
N GLY A 253 41.52 35.46 17.41
CA GLY A 253 40.93 36.27 18.46
C GLY A 253 39.70 37.08 18.05
N ARG A 254 39.22 36.97 16.81
CA ARG A 254 38.01 37.66 16.33
C ARG A 254 36.76 36.86 16.69
N GLU A 255 35.73 37.57 17.13
CA GLU A 255 34.41 37.00 17.35
C GLU A 255 33.70 36.80 16.00
N ARG A 256 33.06 35.64 15.83
CA ARG A 256 32.23 35.33 14.68
C ARG A 256 30.87 34.86 15.17
N VAL A 257 29.86 35.24 14.40
CA VAL A 257 28.46 34.92 14.65
C VAL A 257 27.93 34.24 13.41
N TYR A 258 27.20 33.15 13.58
CA TYR A 258 26.45 32.50 12.51
C TYR A 258 25.11 32.01 13.03
N THR A 259 24.16 31.87 12.12
CA THR A 259 22.81 31.41 12.42
C THR A 259 22.59 30.04 11.80
N THR A 260 22.03 29.11 12.55
CA THR A 260 21.74 27.75 12.09
C THR A 260 20.45 27.26 12.74
N PRO A 261 19.64 26.41 12.08
CA PRO A 261 18.67 25.58 12.80
C PRO A 261 19.41 24.61 13.74
N PHE A 262 18.74 24.17 14.80
CA PHE A 262 19.25 23.11 15.66
C PHE A 262 18.74 21.76 15.12
N GLU A 263 19.64 20.89 14.67
CA GLU A 263 19.27 19.68 13.92
C GLU A 263 18.92 18.48 14.83
N GLY A 264 19.36 18.50 16.09
CA GLY A 264 19.23 17.36 17.01
C GLY A 264 20.46 16.48 17.02
#